data_AF-A0A6B3FGV6-F1
#
_entry.id   AF-A0A6B3FGV6-F1
#
_cell.length_a   1.000
_cell.length_b   1.000
_cell.length_c   1.000
_cell.angle_alpha   90.00
_cell.angle_beta   90.00
_cell.angle_gamma   90.00
#
_symmetry.space_group_name_H-M   'P 1'
#
loop_
_entity.id
_entity.type
_entity.pdbx_description
1 polymer ?
#
loop_
_entity_poly.entity_id
_entity_poly.type
_entity_poly.pdbx_seq_one_letter_code
_entity_poly.pdbx_strand_id
1 'polypeptide(L)' 'MTNTTVEPDEARRLRNKVVDELRADGTLSSPQVEAVMRKVPRHAFIPDTPLDKAYDTYAAVITKTDEHGVQTSS' A
#
# COMPACT_ATOMS: atom_id res chain seq x y z
N MET A 1 -1.89 21.30 -11.59
CA MET A 1 -2.15 20.06 -10.81
C MET A 1 -1.98 18.90 -11.77
N THR A 2 -0.86 18.19 -11.71
CA THR A 2 -0.64 17.02 -12.56
C THR A 2 -1.54 15.90 -12.06
N ASN A 3 -2.62 15.62 -12.79
CA ASN A 3 -3.28 14.31 -12.74
C ASN A 3 -2.23 13.30 -13.19
N THR A 4 -1.49 12.73 -12.24
CA THR A 4 -0.62 11.60 -12.51
C THR A 4 -1.54 10.44 -12.83
N THR A 5 -1.83 10.23 -14.11
CA THR A 5 -2.39 8.97 -14.60
C THR A 5 -1.51 7.86 -14.02
N VAL A 6 -2.05 7.11 -13.07
CA VAL A 6 -1.34 5.98 -12.46
C VAL A 6 -1.12 4.98 -13.59
N GLU A 7 0.13 4.85 -14.05
CA GLU A 7 0.47 3.82 -15.02
C GLU A 7 0.17 2.46 -14.38
N PRO A 8 -0.83 1.70 -14.89
CA PRO A 8 -1.29 0.47 -14.24
C PRO A 8 -0.17 -0.55 -14.04
N ASP A 9 0.86 -0.48 -14.87
CA ASP A 9 2.06 -1.30 -14.78
C ASP A 9 2.92 -0.98 -13.57
N GLU A 10 3.09 0.30 -13.20
CA GLU A 10 3.88 0.66 -12.01
C GLU A 10 3.17 0.27 -10.72
N ALA A 11 1.86 0.53 -10.63
CA ALA A 11 1.08 0.14 -9.47
C ALA A 11 1.07 -1.39 -9.26
N ARG A 12 1.06 -2.16 -10.36
CA ARG A 12 1.20 -3.61 -10.32
C ARG A 12 2.60 -4.06 -9.88
N ARG A 13 3.66 -3.40 -10.38
CA ARG A 13 5.05 -3.68 -9.98
C ARG A 13 5.24 -3.47 -8.48
N LEU A 14 4.86 -2.30 -7.97
CA LEU A 14 5.00 -1.96 -6.55
C LEU A 14 4.17 -2.88 -5.64
N ARG A 15 2.93 -3.18 -6.04
CA ARG A 15 2.09 -4.14 -5.32
C ARG A 15 2.73 -5.52 -5.21
N ASN A 16 3.28 -6.03 -6.31
CA ASN A 16 3.94 -7.33 -6.31
C ASN A 16 5.22 -7.31 -5.46
N LYS A 17 6.01 -6.24 -5.54
CA LYS A 17 7.22 -6.05 -4.75
C LYS A 17 6.94 -6.13 -3.24
N VAL A 18 5.95 -5.40 -2.74
CA VAL A 18 5.55 -5.46 -1.32
C VAL A 18 5.16 -6.88 -0.92
N VAL A 19 4.39 -7.58 -1.75
CA VAL A 19 3.98 -8.97 -1.46
C VAL A 19 5.20 -9.92 -1.41
N ASP A 20 6.17 -9.72 -2.30
CA ASP A 20 7.41 -10.51 -2.33
C ASP A 20 8.23 -10.28 -1.04
N GLU A 21 8.38 -9.02 -0.61
CA GLU A 21 9.07 -8.64 0.63
C GLU A 21 8.39 -9.24 1.87
N LEU A 22 7.07 -9.08 1.99
CA LEU A 22 6.30 -9.63 3.11
C LEU A 22 6.42 -11.16 3.21
N ARG A 23 6.50 -11.86 2.07
CA ARG A 23 6.67 -13.31 2.03
C ARG A 23 8.09 -13.73 2.37
N ALA A 24 9.10 -13.01 1.88
CA ALA A 24 10.50 -13.23 2.22
C ALA A 24 10.75 -13.06 3.73
N ASP A 25 10.10 -12.07 4.34
CA ASP A 25 10.21 -11.76 5.76
C ASP A 25 9.32 -12.64 6.65
N GLY A 26 8.60 -13.60 6.07
CA GLY A 26 7.75 -14.55 6.79
C GLY A 26 6.45 -13.98 7.37
N THR A 27 6.18 -12.69 7.14
CA THR A 27 4.96 -11.99 7.61
C THR A 27 3.71 -12.44 6.84
N LEU A 28 3.87 -12.88 5.60
CA LEU A 28 2.83 -13.39 4.72
C LEU A 28 3.07 -14.87 4.40
N SER A 29 2.33 -15.76 5.06
CA SER A 29 2.50 -17.21 4.92
C SER A 29 1.41 -17.90 4.10
N SER A 30 0.19 -17.35 4.06
CA SER A 30 -0.95 -17.96 3.39
C SER A 30 -0.94 -17.70 1.87
N PRO A 31 -0.92 -18.74 1.02
CA PRO A 31 -0.99 -18.58 -0.44
C PRO A 31 -2.28 -17.88 -0.91
N GLN A 32 -3.39 -18.09 -0.19
CA GLN A 32 -4.66 -17.45 -0.53
C GLN A 32 -4.62 -15.94 -0.24
N VAL A 33 -4.02 -15.54 0.89
CA VAL A 33 -3.85 -14.12 1.23
C VAL A 33 -2.90 -13.45 0.24
N GLU A 34 -1.81 -14.11 -0.13
CA GLU A 34 -0.89 -13.62 -1.16
C GLU A 34 -1.60 -13.31 -2.48
N ALA A 35 -2.40 -14.26 -2.98
CA ALA A 35 -3.14 -14.09 -4.23
C ALA A 35 -4.09 -12.87 -4.18
N VAL A 36 -4.75 -12.64 -3.04
CA VAL A 36 -5.64 -11.48 -2.84
C VAL A 36 -4.82 -10.19 -2.81
N MET A 37 -3.72 -10.15 -2.05
CA MET A 37 -2.87 -8.95 -1.95
C MET A 37 -2.27 -8.56 -3.31
N ARG A 38 -1.93 -9.52 -4.18
CA ARG A 38 -1.48 -9.26 -5.56
C ARG A 38 -2.59 -8.77 -6.50
N LYS A 39 -3.85 -8.96 -6.14
CA LYS A 39 -5.01 -8.57 -6.96
C LYS A 39 -5.60 -7.22 -6.54
N VAL A 40 -5.68 -6.94 -5.24
CA VAL A 40 -6.39 -5.76 -4.73
C VAL A 40 -5.53 -4.49 -4.86
N PRO A 41 -5.99 -3.46 -5.59
CA PRO A 41 -5.23 -2.22 -5.78
C PRO A 41 -5.36 -1.32 -4.54
N ARG A 42 -4.52 -1.52 -3.51
CA ARG A 42 -4.50 -0.68 -2.29
C ARG A 42 -4.56 0.83 -2.58
N HIS A 43 -3.80 1.31 -3.57
CA HIS A 43 -3.77 2.72 -3.98
C HIS A 43 -5.14 3.30 -4.38
N ALA A 44 -6.06 2.47 -4.89
CA ALA A 44 -7.40 2.92 -5.27
C ALA A 44 -8.26 3.35 -4.06
N PHE A 45 -7.87 2.97 -2.84
CA PHE A 45 -8.56 3.33 -1.60
C PHE A 45 -7.94 4.53 -0.89
N ILE A 46 -6.86 5.10 -1.42
CA ILE A 46 -6.10 6.24 -0.84
C ILE A 46 -5.64 7.19 -1.96
N PRO A 47 -6.57 7.83 -2.69
CA PRO A 47 -6.27 8.57 -3.92
C PRO A 47 -5.30 9.73 -3.73
N ASP A 48 -5.22 10.30 -2.51
CA ASP A 48 -4.35 11.44 -2.19
C ASP A 48 -2.93 11.02 -1.77
N THR A 49 -2.63 9.72 -1.74
CA THR A 49 -1.33 9.19 -1.34
C THR A 49 -0.47 8.85 -2.57
N PRO A 50 0.77 9.34 -2.67
CA PRO A 50 1.72 8.92 -3.70
C PRO A 50 1.90 7.40 -3.75
N LEU A 51 2.07 6.85 -4.95
CA LEU A 51 2.07 5.41 -5.19
C LEU A 51 3.18 4.66 -4.45
N ASP A 52 4.36 5.26 -4.34
CA ASP A 52 5.50 4.75 -3.57
C ASP A 52 5.17 4.66 -2.08
N LYS A 53 4.44 5.63 -1.53
CA LYS A 53 3.98 5.63 -0.13
C LYS A 53 2.81 4.68 0.10
N ALA A 54 1.92 4.54 -0.88
CA ALA A 54 0.82 3.58 -0.84
C ALA A 54 1.31 2.13 -0.78
N TYR A 55 2.48 1.86 -1.36
CA TYR A 55 3.15 0.56 -1.39
C TYR A 55 4.48 0.57 -0.64
N ASP A 56 4.59 1.38 0.42
CA ASP A 56 5.64 1.17 1.41
C ASP A 56 5.28 -0.06 2.25
N THR A 57 6.22 -0.99 2.38
CA THR A 57 6.00 -2.28 3.04
C THR A 57 5.74 -2.14 4.54
N TYR A 58 6.39 -1.16 5.19
CA TYR A 58 6.42 -1.05 6.64
C TYR A 58 5.90 0.29 7.17
N ALA A 59 5.75 1.31 6.31
CA ALA A 59 5.10 2.56 6.68
C ALA A 59 3.58 2.48 6.48
N ALA A 60 2.83 2.82 7.53
CA ALA A 60 1.40 3.02 7.43
C ALA A 60 1.08 4.35 6.74
N VAL A 61 0.02 4.35 5.93
CA VAL A 61 -0.59 5.60 5.46
C VAL A 61 -1.42 6.16 6.61
N ILE A 62 -1.04 7.33 7.11
CA ILE A 62 -1.70 7.99 8.23
C ILE A 62 -3.03 8.57 7.72
N THR A 63 -4.14 7.99 8.14
CA THR A 63 -5.49 8.42 7.72
C THR A 63 -6.21 9.29 8.74
N LYS A 64 -5.70 9.35 9.99
CA LYS A 64 -6.32 10.12 11.07
C LYS A 64 -5.27 10.62 12.07
N THR A 65 -5.37 11.89 12.42
CA THR A 65 -4.58 12.54 13.48
C THR A 65 -5.48 13.32 14.43
N ASP A 66 -5.03 13.53 15.66
CA ASP A 66 -5.67 14.46 16.60
C ASP A 66 -5.25 15.92 16.35
N GLU A 67 -5.69 16.82 17.23
CA GLU A 67 -5.37 18.26 17.19
C GLU A 67 -3.89 18.58 17.40
N HIS A 68 -3.12 17.64 17.96
CA HIS A 68 -1.68 17.76 18.17
C HIS A 68 -0.85 17.09 17.05
N GLY A 69 -1.52 16.55 16.02
CA GLY A 69 -0.86 15.84 14.92
C GLY A 69 -0.43 14.41 15.26
N VAL A 70 -0.88 13.86 16.39
CA VAL A 70 -0.58 12.49 16.80
C VAL A 70 -1.45 11.52 15.99
N GLN A 71 -0.85 10.45 15.48
CA GLN A 71 -1.58 9.40 14.77
C GLN A 71 -2.59 8.72 15.69
N THR A 72 -3.83 8.57 15.24
CA THR A 72 -4.88 7.91 16.02
C THR A 72 -5.51 6.77 15.23
N SER A 73 -5.84 5.69 15.92
CA SER A 73 -6.71 4.62 15.44
C SER A 73 -7.94 4.59 16.33
N SER A 74 -9.14 4.48 15.75
CA SER A 74 -10.40 4.36 16.48
C SER A 74 -11.07 3.03 16.17
#